data_AF-A0A8T0ZQW4-F1
#
_entry.id   AF-A0A8T0ZQW4-F1
#
_cell.length_a   1.000
_cell.length_b   1.000
_cell.length_c   1.000
_cell.angle_alpha   90.00
_cell.angle_beta   90.00
_cell.angle_gamma   90.00
#
_symmetry.space_group_name_H-M   'P 1'
#
loop_
_entity.id
_entity.type
_entity.pdbx_description
1 polymer ?
#
loop_
_entity_poly.entity_id
_entity_poly.type
_entity_poly.pdbx_seq_one_letter_code
_entity_poly.pdbx_strand_id
1 'polypeptide(L)'
;MEISDFEHQLRLEISENEHRKEFTFLERVEWAKRLEDVERIKAKERMAAGKENVPEQPAGQVRDIVADQAGFGSGRTYDKAKYIMENATPEIIQQLDAGIISTHKAYVETKERLEAALREAETRANQAEQEKEELQRRYKDAIPANQVDEAVAAAVERRDEETEV
;
A
#
# COMPACT_ATOMS: atom_id res chain seq x y z
N MET A 1 -16.46 -48.75 -13.08
CA MET A 1 -15.74 -47.65 -13.74
C MET A 1 -14.95 -48.30 -14.84
N GLU A 2 -15.34 -48.06 -16.09
CA GLU A 2 -14.72 -48.70 -17.25
C GLU A 2 -13.37 -48.04 -17.54
N ILE A 3 -12.44 -48.73 -18.20
CA ILE A 3 -11.12 -48.19 -18.57
C ILE A 3 -11.27 -46.90 -19.40
N SER A 4 -12.32 -46.81 -20.23
CA SER A 4 -12.66 -45.61 -20.99
C SER A 4 -13.02 -44.41 -20.10
N ASP A 5 -13.62 -44.63 -18.93
CA ASP A 5 -13.96 -43.55 -17.99
C ASP A 5 -12.68 -42.99 -17.35
N PHE A 6 -11.72 -43.85 -17.03
CA PHE A 6 -10.40 -43.45 -16.53
C PHE A 6 -9.59 -42.66 -17.56
N GLU A 7 -9.57 -43.10 -18.82
CA GLU A 7 -8.90 -42.36 -19.90
C GLU A 7 -9.54 -40.98 -20.12
N HIS A 8 -10.87 -40.90 -20.07
CA HIS A 8 -11.58 -39.63 -20.20
C HIS A 8 -11.25 -38.67 -19.05
N GLN A 9 -11.27 -39.17 -17.80
CA GLN A 9 -10.89 -38.40 -16.63
C GLN A 9 -9.45 -37.90 -16.70
N LEU A 10 -8.51 -38.76 -17.12
CA LEU A 10 -7.11 -38.38 -17.26
C LEU A 10 -6.91 -37.31 -18.35
N ARG A 11 -7.63 -37.40 -19.47
CA ARG A 11 -7.59 -36.37 -20.53
C ARG A 11 -8.15 -35.04 -20.05
N LEU A 12 -9.19 -35.05 -19.22
CA LEU A 12 -9.72 -33.83 -18.60
C LEU A 12 -8.70 -33.21 -17.65
N GLU A 13 -8.06 -34.00 -16.79
CA GLU A 13 -7.04 -33.52 -15.86
C GLU A 13 -5.83 -32.92 -16.59
N ILE A 14 -5.36 -33.59 -17.66
CA ILE A 14 -4.28 -33.07 -18.51
C ILE A 14 -4.71 -31.76 -19.16
N SER A 15 -5.91 -31.73 -19.75
CA SER A 15 -6.45 -30.52 -20.38
C SER A 15 -6.59 -29.37 -19.39
N GLU A 16 -6.99 -29.62 -18.15
CA GLU A 16 -7.08 -28.59 -17.11
C GLU A 16 -5.69 -28.07 -16.74
N ASN A 17 -4.74 -28.97 -16.51
CA ASN A 17 -3.36 -28.61 -16.16
C ASN A 17 -2.64 -27.86 -17.30
N GLU A 18 -2.91 -28.19 -18.56
CA GLU A 18 -2.35 -27.48 -19.72
C GLU A 18 -2.81 -26.03 -19.82
N HIS A 19 -4.03 -25.74 -19.36
CA HIS A 19 -4.61 -24.38 -19.38
C HIS A 19 -4.48 -23.66 -18.04
N ARG A 20 -3.96 -24.33 -17.00
CA ARG A 20 -3.77 -23.76 -15.68
C ARG A 20 -2.74 -22.63 -15.74
N LYS A 21 -3.16 -21.45 -15.29
CA LYS A 21 -2.24 -20.32 -15.08
C LYS A 21 -1.86 -20.27 -13.61
N GLU A 22 -0.58 -20.09 -13.36
CA GLU A 22 -0.11 -19.77 -12.01
C GLU A 22 -0.61 -18.37 -11.63
N PHE A 23 -0.99 -18.22 -10.36
CA PHE A 23 -1.35 -16.91 -9.82
C PHE A 23 -0.19 -15.92 -10.00
N THR A 24 -0.50 -14.72 -10.45
CA THR A 24 0.47 -13.62 -10.44
C THR A 24 0.86 -13.27 -9.00
N PHE A 25 1.92 -12.49 -8.83
CA PHE A 25 2.34 -12.07 -7.51
C PHE A 25 1.24 -11.25 -6.84
N LEU A 26 0.63 -10.31 -7.58
CA LEU A 26 -0.50 -9.53 -7.06
C LEU A 26 -1.69 -10.38 -6.64
N GLU A 27 -2.13 -11.30 -7.50
CA GLU A 27 -3.28 -12.18 -7.21
C GLU A 27 -3.02 -12.98 -5.93
N ARG A 28 -1.80 -13.48 -5.77
CA ARG A 28 -1.39 -14.20 -4.56
C ARG A 28 -1.42 -13.31 -3.32
N VAL A 29 -0.97 -12.06 -3.41
CA VAL A 29 -1.04 -11.11 -2.27
C VAL A 29 -2.49 -10.75 -1.94
N GLU A 30 -3.33 -10.55 -2.96
CA GLU A 30 -4.74 -10.21 -2.76
C GLU A 30 -5.50 -11.38 -2.10
N TRP A 31 -5.24 -12.61 -2.54
CA TRP A 31 -5.76 -13.81 -1.90
C TRP A 31 -5.28 -13.95 -0.45
N ALA A 32 -3.99 -13.70 -0.21
CA ALA A 32 -3.41 -13.71 1.13
C ALA A 32 -4.03 -12.65 2.05
N LYS A 33 -4.36 -11.44 1.55
CA LYS A 33 -5.09 -10.43 2.33
C LYS A 33 -6.47 -10.92 2.77
N ARG A 34 -7.23 -11.54 1.87
CA ARG A 34 -8.54 -12.12 2.19
C ARG A 34 -8.41 -13.24 3.23
N LEU A 35 -7.38 -14.06 3.11
CA LEU A 35 -7.07 -15.12 4.05
C LEU A 35 -6.67 -14.59 5.43
N GLU A 36 -5.94 -13.48 5.48
CA GLU A 36 -5.58 -12.79 6.71
C GLU A 36 -6.80 -12.34 7.50
N ASP A 37 -7.84 -11.84 6.84
CA ASP A 37 -9.07 -11.43 7.53
C ASP A 37 -9.80 -12.62 8.15
N VAL A 38 -9.86 -13.75 7.44
CA VAL A 38 -10.43 -15.00 7.95
C VAL A 38 -9.62 -15.52 9.14
N GLU A 39 -8.29 -15.58 9.02
CA GLU A 39 -7.41 -16.05 10.09
C GLU A 39 -7.42 -15.12 11.31
N ARG A 40 -7.65 -13.82 11.10
CA ARG A 40 -7.83 -12.85 12.20
C ARG A 40 -9.11 -13.11 12.99
N ILE A 41 -10.20 -13.48 12.32
CA ILE A 41 -11.46 -13.88 12.98
C ILE A 41 -11.23 -15.15 13.80
N LYS A 42 -10.67 -16.20 13.18
CA LYS A 42 -10.33 -17.46 13.88
C LYS A 42 -9.40 -17.23 15.07
N ALA A 43 -8.42 -16.34 14.94
CA ALA A 43 -7.51 -16.00 16.05
C ALA A 43 -8.27 -15.36 17.22
N LYS A 44 -9.21 -14.46 16.96
CA LYS A 44 -10.08 -13.88 18.01
C LYS A 44 -10.94 -14.94 18.68
N GLU A 45 -11.53 -15.86 17.92
CA GLU A 45 -12.31 -16.97 18.45
C GLU A 45 -11.45 -17.88 19.35
N ARG A 46 -10.22 -18.20 18.93
CA ARG A 46 -9.26 -18.95 19.75
C ARG A 46 -8.91 -18.23 21.06
N MET A 47 -8.73 -16.91 21.02
CA MET A 47 -8.47 -16.13 22.22
C MET A 47 -9.69 -16.08 23.17
N ALA A 48 -10.90 -16.08 22.62
CA ALA A 48 -12.15 -16.05 23.38
C ALA A 48 -12.53 -17.42 23.99
N ALA A 49 -12.25 -18.51 23.29
CA ALA A 49 -12.62 -19.87 23.70
C ALA A 49 -11.83 -20.41 24.91
N GLY A 50 -10.72 -19.78 25.28
CA GLY A 50 -9.87 -20.25 26.39
C GLY A 50 -9.12 -21.56 26.08
N LYS A 51 -8.28 -22.01 27.01
CA LYS A 51 -7.55 -23.30 26.87
C LYS A 51 -8.46 -24.44 27.31
N GLU A 52 -9.24 -25.00 26.39
CA GLU A 52 -9.84 -26.33 26.56
C GLU A 52 -8.84 -27.43 26.17
N ASN A 53 -9.07 -28.65 26.66
CA ASN A 53 -8.26 -29.85 26.39
C ASN A 53 -8.57 -30.44 25.00
N VAL A 54 -8.61 -29.58 23.98
CA VAL A 54 -8.83 -29.92 22.57
C VAL A 54 -7.49 -30.02 21.84
N PRO A 55 -7.41 -30.72 20.67
CA PRO A 55 -6.19 -30.79 19.88
C PRO A 55 -5.60 -29.40 19.63
N GLU A 56 -4.28 -29.29 19.78
CA GLU A 56 -3.57 -28.02 19.69
C GLU A 56 -3.79 -27.40 18.31
N GLN A 57 -4.54 -26.29 18.26
CA GLN A 57 -4.70 -25.52 17.04
C GLN A 57 -3.34 -24.93 16.62
N PRO A 58 -3.08 -24.71 15.31
CA PRO A 58 -1.83 -24.12 14.85
C PRO A 58 -1.53 -22.82 15.61
N ALA A 59 -0.50 -22.88 16.44
CA ALA A 59 -0.01 -21.76 17.22
C ALA A 59 0.92 -20.91 16.36
N GLY A 60 0.77 -19.60 16.41
CA GLY A 60 1.59 -18.69 15.60
C GLY A 60 0.93 -17.34 15.36
N GLN A 61 1.70 -16.44 14.76
CA GLN A 61 1.17 -15.14 14.31
C GLN A 61 0.35 -15.34 13.05
N VAL A 62 -0.76 -14.60 12.92
CA VAL A 62 -1.64 -14.67 11.74
C VAL A 62 -0.86 -14.51 10.44
N ARG A 63 0.11 -13.59 10.39
CA ARG A 63 0.95 -13.35 9.21
C ARG A 63 1.79 -14.57 8.78
N ASP A 64 2.22 -15.41 9.73
CA ASP A 64 3.05 -16.57 9.44
C ASP A 64 2.17 -17.71 8.89
N ILE A 65 0.98 -17.90 9.46
CA ILE A 65 -0.02 -18.87 8.98
C ILE A 65 -0.46 -18.50 7.56
N VAL A 66 -0.79 -17.23 7.34
CA VAL A 66 -1.20 -16.71 6.02
C VAL A 66 -0.06 -16.84 5.02
N ALA A 67 1.18 -16.52 5.40
CA ALA A 67 2.33 -16.63 4.51
C ALA A 67 2.61 -18.09 4.09
N ASP A 68 2.43 -19.05 5.00
CA ASP A 68 2.55 -20.47 4.69
C ASP A 68 1.45 -20.91 3.72
N GLN A 69 0.18 -20.61 4.03
CA GLN A 69 -0.97 -20.95 3.19
C GLN A 69 -0.93 -20.29 1.81
N ALA A 70 -0.44 -19.05 1.71
CA ALA A 70 -0.30 -18.31 0.46
C ALA A 70 0.97 -18.64 -0.33
N GLY A 71 1.86 -19.47 0.21
CA GLY A 71 3.10 -19.88 -0.47
C GLY A 71 4.20 -18.82 -0.48
N PHE A 72 4.19 -17.87 0.47
CA PHE A 72 5.29 -16.93 0.71
C PHE A 72 6.37 -17.50 1.63
N GLY A 73 6.05 -18.56 2.38
CA GLY A 73 6.97 -19.29 3.28
C GLY A 73 7.39 -18.56 4.55
N SER A 74 7.25 -17.23 4.61
CA SER A 74 7.55 -16.44 5.82
C SER A 74 6.65 -15.22 5.94
N GLY A 75 6.15 -14.93 7.15
CA GLY A 75 5.37 -13.73 7.43
C GLY A 75 6.10 -12.43 7.08
N ARG A 76 7.44 -12.41 7.16
CA ARG A 76 8.24 -11.24 6.75
C ARG A 76 8.20 -10.99 5.23
N THR A 77 8.16 -12.06 4.43
CA THR A 77 8.04 -11.96 2.98
C THR A 77 6.64 -11.47 2.61
N TYR A 78 5.62 -11.97 3.31
CA TYR A 78 4.25 -11.48 3.16
C TYR A 78 4.10 -10.00 3.54
N ASP A 79 4.72 -9.55 4.63
CA ASP A 79 4.71 -8.13 5.02
C ASP A 79 5.32 -7.23 3.93
N LYS A 80 6.45 -7.64 3.32
CA LYS A 80 7.04 -6.93 2.16
C LYS A 80 6.09 -6.93 0.97
N ALA A 81 5.42 -8.05 0.71
CA ALA A 81 4.48 -8.18 -0.39
C ALA A 81 3.27 -7.25 -0.24
N LYS A 82 2.72 -7.14 0.97
CA LYS A 82 1.67 -6.15 1.30
C LYS A 82 2.16 -4.72 1.06
N TYR A 83 3.36 -4.40 1.53
CA TYR A 83 3.94 -3.07 1.37
C TYR A 83 4.09 -2.68 -0.11
N ILE A 84 4.58 -3.59 -0.95
CA ILE A 84 4.69 -3.38 -2.40
C ILE A 84 3.31 -3.13 -2.99
N MET A 85 2.33 -3.97 -2.70
CA MET A 85 0.99 -3.82 -3.29
C MET A 85 0.32 -2.48 -2.94
N GLU A 86 0.62 -1.92 -1.77
CA GLU A 86 0.03 -0.64 -1.32
C GLU A 86 0.78 0.59 -1.84
N ASN A 87 2.07 0.48 -2.15
CA ASN A 87 2.94 1.66 -2.33
C ASN A 87 3.77 1.66 -3.62
N ALA A 88 3.91 0.51 -4.28
CA ALA A 88 4.70 0.38 -5.50
C ALA A 88 3.99 1.04 -6.68
N THR A 89 4.77 1.48 -7.65
CA THR A 89 4.22 2.01 -8.89
C THR A 89 3.73 0.87 -9.79
N PRO A 90 2.81 1.14 -10.72
CA PRO A 90 2.33 0.13 -11.66
C PRO A 90 3.48 -0.55 -12.44
N GLU A 91 4.55 0.18 -12.73
CA GLU A 91 5.72 -0.34 -13.45
C GLU A 91 6.49 -1.39 -12.61
N ILE A 92 6.73 -1.11 -11.33
CA ILE A 92 7.41 -2.06 -10.42
C ILE A 92 6.56 -3.32 -10.27
N ILE A 93 5.23 -3.15 -10.15
CA ILE A 93 4.28 -4.26 -10.04
C ILE A 93 4.31 -5.12 -11.31
N GLN A 94 4.24 -4.52 -12.49
CA GLN A 94 4.31 -5.26 -13.76
C GLN A 94 5.63 -6.01 -13.92
N GLN A 95 6.76 -5.39 -13.56
CA GLN A 95 8.07 -6.06 -13.59
C GLN A 95 8.14 -7.23 -12.60
N LEU A 96 7.49 -7.10 -11.44
CA LEU A 96 7.44 -8.15 -10.43
C LEU A 96 6.56 -9.33 -10.89
N ASP A 97 5.38 -9.06 -11.44
CA ASP A 97 4.49 -10.08 -12.00
C ASP A 97 5.11 -10.79 -13.22
N ALA A 98 5.89 -10.07 -14.03
CA ALA A 98 6.66 -10.63 -15.14
C ALA A 98 7.90 -11.41 -14.69
N GLY A 99 8.23 -11.44 -13.40
CA GLY A 99 9.41 -12.11 -12.85
C GLY A 99 10.74 -11.46 -13.23
N ILE A 100 10.73 -10.21 -13.71
CA ILE A 100 11.93 -9.46 -14.11
C ILE A 100 12.72 -9.01 -12.87
N ILE A 101 12.01 -8.64 -11.80
CA ILE A 101 12.60 -8.24 -10.52
C ILE A 101 12.14 -9.18 -9.40
N SER A 102 12.98 -9.34 -8.38
CA SER A 102 12.62 -10.12 -7.20
C SER A 102 11.74 -9.32 -6.24
N THR A 103 10.95 -10.01 -5.41
CA THR A 103 10.13 -9.37 -4.37
C THR A 103 10.96 -8.46 -3.47
N HIS A 104 12.19 -8.85 -3.12
CA HIS A 104 13.03 -8.01 -2.28
C HIS A 104 13.50 -6.74 -3.01
N LYS A 105 13.85 -6.85 -4.30
CA LYS A 105 14.26 -5.70 -5.11
C LYS A 105 13.10 -4.71 -5.28
N ALA A 106 11.91 -5.19 -5.63
CA ALA A 106 10.70 -4.37 -5.73
C ALA A 106 10.40 -3.62 -4.42
N TYR A 107 10.58 -4.29 -3.27
CA TYR A 107 10.41 -3.67 -1.96
C TYR A 107 11.41 -2.52 -1.72
N VAL A 108 12.69 -2.74 -2.02
CA VAL A 108 13.73 -1.72 -1.83
C VAL A 108 13.48 -0.51 -2.72
N GLU A 109 13.23 -0.71 -4.02
CA GLU A 109 12.94 0.38 -4.96
C GLU A 109 11.69 1.18 -4.55
N THR A 110 10.64 0.49 -4.11
CA THR A 110 9.42 1.13 -3.60
C THR A 110 9.72 2.01 -2.39
N LYS A 111 10.51 1.49 -1.45
CA LYS A 111 10.87 2.20 -0.22
C LYS A 111 11.76 3.40 -0.50
N GLU A 112 12.81 3.24 -1.31
CA GLU A 112 13.74 4.32 -1.67
C GLU A 112 13.01 5.46 -2.40
N ARG A 113 12.09 5.14 -3.31
CA ARG A 113 11.25 6.12 -3.99
C ARG A 113 10.40 6.93 -3.01
N LEU A 114 9.76 6.27 -2.05
CA LEU A 114 8.95 6.95 -1.03
C LEU A 114 9.81 7.82 -0.11
N GLU A 115 10.96 7.31 0.33
CA GLU A 115 11.90 8.10 1.15
C GLU A 115 12.44 9.32 0.40
N ALA A 116 12.74 9.20 -0.89
CA ALA A 116 13.15 10.32 -1.74
C ALA A 116 12.03 11.36 -1.87
N ALA A 117 10.80 10.93 -2.15
CA ALA A 117 9.64 11.83 -2.24
C ALA A 117 9.38 12.57 -0.93
N LEU A 118 9.55 11.90 0.23
CA LEU A 118 9.41 12.53 1.54
C LEU A 118 10.49 13.57 1.78
N ARG A 119 11.76 13.28 1.46
CA ARG A 119 12.87 14.24 1.59
C ARG A 119 12.64 15.46 0.68
N GLU A 120 12.23 15.25 -0.56
CA GLU A 120 11.90 16.34 -1.48
C GLU A 120 10.76 17.21 -0.93
N ALA A 121 9.69 16.61 -0.40
CA ALA A 121 8.59 17.33 0.22
C ALA A 121 9.04 18.13 1.45
N GLU A 122 9.90 17.56 2.30
CA GLU A 122 10.47 18.24 3.46
C GLU A 122 11.34 19.44 3.05
N THR A 123 12.22 19.26 2.06
CA THR A 123 13.05 20.37 1.56
C THR A 123 12.21 21.49 0.97
N ARG A 124 11.16 21.16 0.20
CA ARG A 124 10.23 22.15 -0.34
C ARG A 124 9.46 22.88 0.77
N ALA A 125 9.03 22.17 1.81
CA ALA A 125 8.34 22.77 2.95
C ALA A 125 9.25 23.76 3.70
N ASN A 126 10.51 23.38 3.95
CA ASN A 126 11.50 24.24 4.59
C ASN A 126 11.82 25.48 3.74
N GLN A 127 11.93 25.33 2.43
CA GLN A 127 12.11 26.45 1.50
C GLN A 127 10.90 27.40 1.53
N ALA A 128 9.68 26.87 1.49
CA ALA A 128 8.47 27.68 1.57
C ALA A 128 8.35 28.43 2.92
N GLU A 129 8.80 27.81 4.02
CA GLU A 129 8.84 28.46 5.33
C GLU A 129 9.87 29.58 5.37
N GLN A 130 11.07 29.36 4.82
CA GLN A 130 12.10 30.40 4.69
C GLN A 130 11.62 31.57 3.82
N GLU A 131 11.04 31.31 2.65
CA GLU A 131 10.47 32.34 1.79
C GLU A 131 9.36 33.13 2.49
N LYS A 132 8.50 32.45 3.25
CA LYS A 132 7.46 33.09 4.06
C LYS A 132 8.07 33.99 5.13
N GLU A 133 9.09 33.53 5.86
CA GLU A 133 9.79 34.33 6.85
C GLU A 133 10.51 35.54 6.22
N GLU A 134 11.15 35.36 5.07
CA GLU A 134 11.81 36.43 4.34
C GLU A 134 10.82 37.49 3.86
N LEU A 135 9.68 37.07 3.30
CA LEU A 135 8.58 37.97 2.97
C LEU A 135 8.07 38.71 4.21
N GLN A 136 7.84 38.00 5.32
CA GLN A 136 7.43 38.63 6.57
C GLN A 136 8.44 39.67 7.06
N ARG A 137 9.75 39.37 7.01
CA ARG A 137 10.80 40.33 7.38
C ARG A 137 10.85 41.52 6.44
N ARG A 138 10.77 41.28 5.13
CA ARG A 138 10.84 42.32 4.09
C ARG A 138 9.67 43.29 4.16
N TYR A 139 8.48 42.79 4.47
CA TYR A 139 7.25 43.58 4.56
C TYR A 139 6.87 43.96 6.00
N LYS A 140 7.71 43.65 6.99
CA LYS A 140 7.47 43.93 8.43
C LYS A 140 7.21 45.41 8.71
N ASP A 141 7.88 46.28 7.96
CA ASP A 141 7.82 47.74 8.12
C ASP A 141 7.04 48.43 6.98
N ALA A 142 6.47 47.66 6.05
CA ALA A 142 5.86 48.19 4.83
C ALA A 142 4.44 48.75 5.03
N ILE A 143 3.74 48.32 6.09
CA ILE A 143 2.42 48.86 6.46
C ILE A 143 2.43 49.12 7.96
N PRO A 144 2.34 50.39 8.42
CA PRO A 144 2.24 50.67 9.84
C PRO A 144 0.92 50.10 10.39
N ALA A 145 0.95 49.54 11.60
CA ALA A 145 -0.15 48.76 12.19
C ALA A 145 -1.51 49.47 12.23
N ASN A 146 -1.52 50.80 12.14
CA ASN A 146 -2.71 51.66 12.11
C ASN A 146 -3.37 51.81 10.72
N GLN A 147 -2.73 51.32 9.65
CA GLN A 147 -3.23 51.42 8.26
C GLN A 147 -3.56 50.05 7.63
N VAL A 148 -3.34 48.96 8.37
CA VAL A 148 -3.54 47.59 7.87
C VAL A 148 -5.02 47.33 7.56
N ASP A 149 -5.93 47.74 8.46
CA ASP A 149 -7.38 47.56 8.27
C ASP A 149 -7.91 48.36 7.07
N GLU A 150 -7.40 49.58 6.86
CA GLU A 150 -7.77 50.46 5.74
C GLU A 150 -7.22 49.93 4.40
N ALA A 151 -5.97 49.44 4.39
CA ALA A 151 -5.35 48.86 3.20
C ALA A 151 -5.99 47.52 2.78
N VAL A 152 -6.41 46.70 3.75
CA VAL A 152 -7.16 45.45 3.49
C VAL A 152 -8.55 45.77 2.95
N ALA A 153 -9.27 46.73 3.53
CA ALA A 153 -10.58 47.17 3.03
C ALA A 153 -10.50 47.69 1.58
N ALA A 154 -9.53 48.55 1.27
CA ALA A 154 -9.32 49.10 -0.07
C ALA A 154 -8.83 48.06 -1.11
N ALA A 155 -8.25 46.94 -0.67
CA ALA A 155 -7.87 45.83 -1.55
C ALA A 155 -9.04 44.88 -1.83
N VAL A 156 -9.94 44.70 -0.85
CA VAL A 156 -11.18 43.94 -1.02
C VAL A 156 -12.14 44.67 -1.96
N GLU A 157 -12.35 45.98 -1.77
CA GLU A 157 -13.21 46.78 -2.67
C GLU A 157 -12.73 46.75 -4.13
N ARG A 158 -11.41 46.92 -4.38
CA ARG A 158 -10.86 46.83 -5.75
C ARG A 158 -11.03 45.46 -6.39
N ARG A 159 -10.99 44.39 -5.59
CA ARG A 159 -11.19 43.02 -6.08
C ARG A 159 -12.65 42.76 -6.42
N ASP A 160 -13.57 43.28 -5.60
CA ASP A 160 -15.01 43.20 -5.83
C ASP A 160 -15.40 43.98 -7.09
N GLU A 161 -14.84 45.18 -7.29
CA GLU A 161 -14.99 45.99 -8.52
C GLU A 161 -14.46 45.29 -9.79
N GLU A 162 -13.33 44.57 -9.70
CA GLU A 162 -12.77 43.79 -10.84
C GLU A 162 -13.57 42.52 -11.15
N THR A 163 -14.31 41.96 -10.18
CA THR A 163 -15.16 40.78 -10.40
C THR A 163 -16.60 41.11 -10.82
N GLU A 164 -17.03 42.38 -10.75
CA GLU A 164 -18.36 42.82 -11.19
C GLU A 164 -18.42 43.32 -12.66
N VAL A 165 -17.32 43.22 -13.42
CA VAL A 165 -17.25 43.47 -14.88
C VAL A 165 -17.21 42.16 -15.67
#